data_AF-A0A2V9K4Z2-F1
#
_entry.id   AF-A0A2V9K4Z2-F1
#
_cell.length_a   1.000
_cell.length_b   1.000
_cell.length_c   1.000
_cell.angle_alpha   90.00
_cell.angle_beta   90.00
_cell.angle_gamma   90.00
#
_symmetry.space_group_name_H-M   'P 1'
#
loop_
_entity.id
_entity.type
_entity.pdbx_description
1 polymer ?
#
loop_
_entity_poly.entity_id
_entity_poly.type
_entity_poly.pdbx_seq_one_letter_code
_entity_poly.pdbx_strand_id
1 'polypeptide(L)'
;MQHQPSARSQERKSSAQGPPQLHHVIEAQQFDLKTIETLFELADRMEQVARRGGTGEYHGSIMATLFYEPSTRTRFSFETAMLRLGGRVISTENAREFSSVSKGETLEDTIRILNGYADVIVLRHSEVGSAARAAAVSR
;
A
#
# COMPACT_ATOMS: atom_id res chain seq x y z
N MET A 1 -55.98 28.35 -16.53
CA MET A 1 -55.55 27.39 -17.56
C MET A 1 -54.54 28.09 -18.46
N GLN A 2 -53.25 27.92 -18.20
CA GLN A 2 -52.15 28.19 -19.13
C GLN A 2 -50.92 27.43 -18.61
N HIS A 3 -50.60 26.35 -19.31
CA HIS A 3 -49.34 25.63 -19.22
C HIS A 3 -48.22 26.46 -19.85
N GLN A 4 -47.01 26.38 -19.28
CA GLN A 4 -45.79 25.92 -19.98
C GLN A 4 -44.60 25.80 -18.99
N PRO A 5 -43.53 25.05 -19.34
CA PRO A 5 -42.85 24.14 -18.42
C PRO A 5 -41.36 24.42 -18.20
N SER A 6 -40.80 23.66 -17.25
CA SER A 6 -39.42 23.13 -17.15
C SER A 6 -38.23 24.07 -17.38
N ALA A 7 -37.45 24.27 -16.30
CA ALA A 7 -36.03 24.57 -16.39
C ALA A 7 -35.23 23.61 -15.50
N ARG A 8 -34.93 22.46 -16.09
CA ARG A 8 -33.58 21.89 -16.17
C ARG A 8 -32.90 21.52 -14.84
N SER A 9 -33.16 20.29 -14.43
CA SER A 9 -32.25 19.44 -13.67
C SER A 9 -30.86 19.46 -14.35
N GLN A 10 -29.96 20.30 -13.87
CA GLN A 10 -28.55 20.23 -14.26
C GLN A 10 -27.87 19.14 -13.43
N GLU A 11 -27.75 17.98 -14.09
CA GLU A 11 -26.63 17.05 -14.03
C GLU A 11 -25.48 17.51 -13.12
N ARG A 12 -25.43 17.00 -11.89
CA ARG A 12 -24.14 16.78 -11.23
C ARG A 12 -23.52 15.59 -11.93
N LYS A 13 -22.75 15.86 -12.99
CA LYS A 13 -21.79 14.92 -13.56
C LYS A 13 -20.91 14.45 -12.41
N SER A 14 -21.17 13.23 -11.93
CA SER A 14 -20.24 12.50 -11.08
C SER A 14 -19.02 12.23 -11.95
N SER A 15 -18.02 13.11 -11.87
CA SER A 15 -16.69 12.75 -12.29
C SER A 15 -16.27 11.62 -11.36
N ALA A 16 -16.28 10.38 -11.86
CA ALA A 16 -15.58 9.27 -11.24
C ALA A 16 -14.09 9.62 -11.23
N GLN A 17 -13.71 10.43 -10.24
CA GLN A 17 -12.32 10.59 -9.86
C GLN A 17 -11.88 9.20 -9.42
N GLY A 18 -10.88 8.65 -10.12
CA GLY A 18 -10.27 7.38 -9.75
C GLY A 18 -9.80 7.41 -8.30
N PRO A 19 -9.42 6.24 -7.73
CA PRO A 19 -8.94 6.17 -6.36
C PRO A 19 -7.82 7.21 -6.15
N PRO A 20 -7.77 7.88 -4.99
CA PRO A 20 -6.72 8.84 -4.71
C PRO A 20 -5.35 8.20 -4.88
N GLN A 21 -4.42 8.91 -5.51
CA GLN A 21 -3.04 8.46 -5.62
C GLN A 21 -2.36 8.56 -4.25
N LEU A 22 -2.48 7.50 -3.47
CA LEU A 22 -1.73 7.33 -2.23
C LEU A 22 -0.33 6.81 -2.59
N HIS A 23 0.66 7.69 -2.49
CA HIS A 23 2.05 7.32 -2.71
C HIS A 23 2.59 6.42 -1.59
N HIS A 24 2.22 6.71 -0.35
CA HIS A 24 2.58 5.93 0.84
C HIS A 24 1.37 5.80 1.78
N VAL A 25 1.26 4.65 2.44
CA VAL A 25 0.25 4.38 3.48
C VAL A 25 0.97 4.23 4.83
N ILE A 26 0.99 5.32 5.61
CA ILE A 26 1.72 5.44 6.88
C ILE A 26 0.78 5.62 8.08
N GLU A 27 -0.42 6.19 7.89
CA GLU A 27 -1.40 6.40 8.98
C GLU A 27 -2.85 6.42 8.46
N ALA A 28 -3.79 6.08 9.34
CA ALA A 28 -5.21 6.00 8.99
C ALA A 28 -5.83 7.37 8.65
N GLN A 29 -5.25 8.45 9.16
CA GLN A 29 -5.70 9.83 8.94
C GLN A 29 -5.49 10.32 7.50
N GLN A 30 -4.73 9.57 6.69
CA GLN A 30 -4.59 9.84 5.25
C GLN A 30 -5.87 9.56 4.46
N PHE A 31 -6.84 8.86 5.06
CA PHE A 31 -8.03 8.40 4.39
C PHE A 31 -9.25 9.20 4.84
N ASP A 32 -9.92 9.85 3.89
CA ASP A 32 -11.26 10.39 4.09
C ASP A 32 -12.33 9.31 3.89
N LEU A 33 -13.58 9.63 4.24
CA LEU A 33 -14.69 8.67 4.14
C LEU A 33 -14.84 8.08 2.73
N LYS A 34 -14.76 8.92 1.70
CA LYS A 34 -14.88 8.51 0.30
C LYS A 34 -13.77 7.54 -0.12
N THR A 35 -12.54 7.80 0.34
CA THR A 35 -11.39 6.93 0.07
C THR A 35 -11.55 5.58 0.75
N ILE A 36 -12.04 5.57 2.00
CA ILE A 36 -12.32 4.34 2.75
C ILE A 36 -13.38 3.50 2.04
N GLU A 37 -14.47 4.11 1.57
CA GLU A 37 -15.51 3.44 0.79
C GLU A 37 -14.92 2.79 -0.46
N THR A 38 -14.11 3.55 -1.22
CA THR A 38 -13.42 3.05 -2.43
C THR A 38 -12.46 1.89 -2.10
N LEU A 39 -11.77 1.96 -0.96
CA LEU A 39 -10.84 0.92 -0.52
C LEU A 39 -11.58 -0.38 -0.16
N PHE A 40 -12.75 -0.30 0.48
CA PHE A 40 -13.55 -1.49 0.78
C PHE A 40 -14.15 -2.10 -0.48
N GLU A 41 -14.63 -1.31 -1.44
CA GLU A 41 -15.07 -1.82 -2.74
C GLU A 41 -13.91 -2.52 -3.50
N LEU A 42 -12.69 -2.02 -3.37
CA LEU A 42 -11.50 -2.68 -3.90
C LEU A 42 -11.20 -3.98 -3.15
N ALA A 43 -11.31 -3.99 -1.83
CA ALA A 43 -11.08 -5.18 -1.00
C ALA A 43 -12.06 -6.31 -1.36
N ASP A 44 -13.35 -6.01 -1.56
CA ASP A 44 -14.36 -6.98 -1.98
C ASP A 44 -14.03 -7.60 -3.35
N ARG A 45 -13.54 -6.79 -4.30
CA ARG A 45 -13.06 -7.28 -5.59
C ARG A 45 -11.81 -8.15 -5.46
N MET A 46 -10.87 -7.75 -4.61
CA MET A 46 -9.65 -8.52 -4.34
C MET A 46 -9.94 -9.86 -3.67
N GLU A 47 -11.02 -9.98 -2.90
CA GLU A 47 -11.48 -11.26 -2.38
C GLU A 47 -11.84 -12.23 -3.52
N GLN A 48 -12.55 -11.74 -4.56
CA GLN A 48 -12.88 -12.57 -5.72
C GLN A 48 -11.63 -12.98 -6.51
N VAL A 49 -10.65 -12.08 -6.64
CA VAL A 49 -9.33 -12.40 -7.22
C VAL A 49 -8.65 -13.51 -6.44
N ALA A 50 -8.59 -13.38 -5.10
CA ALA A 50 -7.99 -14.38 -4.22
C ALA A 50 -8.68 -15.75 -4.33
N ARG A 51 -10.02 -15.77 -4.38
CA ARG A 51 -10.81 -17.00 -4.54
C ARG A 51 -10.55 -17.71 -5.87
N ARG A 52 -10.17 -16.97 -6.92
CA ARG A 52 -9.79 -17.51 -8.24
C ARG A 52 -8.32 -17.93 -8.33
N GLY A 53 -7.56 -17.80 -7.24
CA GLY A 53 -6.14 -18.17 -7.17
C GLY A 53 -5.18 -17.02 -7.44
N GLY A 54 -5.66 -15.80 -7.67
CA GLY A 54 -4.82 -14.62 -7.92
C GLY A 54 -4.95 -14.03 -9.34
N THR A 55 -4.06 -13.08 -9.64
CA THR A 55 -3.84 -12.50 -10.97
C THR A 55 -2.33 -12.46 -11.29
N GLY A 56 -1.96 -12.04 -12.50
CA GLY A 56 -0.58 -11.76 -12.90
C GLY A 56 -0.31 -10.27 -13.12
N GLU A 57 -1.15 -9.38 -12.61
CA GLU A 57 -1.12 -7.93 -12.90
C GLU A 57 0.18 -7.26 -12.43
N TYR A 58 0.86 -7.84 -11.43
CA TYR A 58 2.10 -7.34 -10.86
C TYR A 58 3.30 -8.23 -11.21
N HIS A 59 3.23 -8.95 -12.34
CA HIS A 59 4.35 -9.73 -12.83
C HIS A 59 5.56 -8.83 -13.10
N GLY A 60 6.70 -9.17 -12.50
CA GLY A 60 7.93 -8.39 -12.57
C GLY A 60 8.12 -7.41 -11.42
N SER A 61 7.07 -7.14 -10.62
CA SER A 61 7.19 -6.29 -9.44
C SER A 61 7.76 -7.06 -8.23
N ILE A 62 8.57 -6.37 -7.44
CA ILE A 62 9.24 -6.89 -6.24
C ILE A 62 8.77 -6.10 -5.02
N MET A 63 8.23 -6.80 -4.02
CA MET A 63 7.92 -6.24 -2.70
C MET A 63 9.02 -6.61 -1.70
N ALA A 64 9.56 -5.62 -1.01
CA ALA A 64 10.41 -5.82 0.16
C ALA A 64 9.55 -5.83 1.45
N THR A 65 9.75 -6.82 2.32
CA THR A 65 9.15 -6.84 3.66
C THR A 65 10.23 -6.66 4.73
N LEU A 66 10.15 -5.53 5.45
CA LEU A 66 11.15 -5.09 6.44
C LEU A 66 10.52 -5.04 7.84
N PHE A 67 10.69 -6.12 8.61
CA PHE A 67 10.09 -6.26 9.94
C PHE A 67 11.17 -6.23 11.02
N TYR A 68 11.27 -5.08 11.71
CA TYR A 68 12.18 -4.89 12.85
C TYR A 68 11.62 -5.47 14.15
N GLU A 69 10.31 -5.72 14.19
CA GLU A 69 9.64 -6.46 15.26
C GLU A 69 8.79 -7.60 14.66
N PRO A 70 8.76 -8.79 15.30
CA PRO A 70 8.05 -9.94 14.76
C PRO A 70 6.55 -9.70 14.57
N SER A 71 6.02 -10.04 13.40
CA SER A 71 4.58 -10.19 13.17
C SER A 71 4.26 -11.10 12.01
N THR A 72 4.09 -12.37 12.33
CA THR A 72 3.84 -13.43 11.36
C THR A 72 2.57 -13.18 10.54
N ARG A 73 1.47 -12.80 11.19
CA ARG A 73 0.18 -12.60 10.50
C ARG A 73 0.26 -11.47 9.48
N THR A 74 0.81 -10.32 9.87
CA THR A 74 0.94 -9.16 8.98
C THR A 74 1.89 -9.48 7.82
N ARG A 75 3.05 -10.08 8.11
CA ARG A 75 4.00 -10.43 7.07
C ARG A 75 3.38 -11.39 6.06
N PHE A 76 2.84 -12.51 6.53
CA PHE A 76 2.26 -13.53 5.65
C PHE A 76 1.08 -12.99 4.84
N SER A 77 0.26 -12.08 5.38
CA SER A 77 -0.83 -11.48 4.60
C SER A 77 -0.30 -10.64 3.43
N PHE A 78 0.74 -9.83 3.64
CA PHE A 78 1.34 -9.02 2.56
C PHE A 78 2.06 -9.90 1.54
N GLU A 79 2.91 -10.82 2.01
CA GLU A 79 3.68 -11.70 1.12
C GLU A 79 2.76 -12.58 0.27
N THR A 80 1.72 -13.16 0.87
CA THR A 80 0.71 -13.95 0.14
C THR A 80 -0.05 -13.09 -0.87
N ALA A 81 -0.41 -11.85 -0.52
CA ALA A 81 -1.09 -10.95 -1.44
C ALA A 81 -0.21 -10.64 -2.67
N MET A 82 1.06 -10.30 -2.47
CA MET A 82 1.98 -10.03 -3.59
C MET A 82 2.19 -11.25 -4.49
N LEU A 83 2.38 -12.43 -3.89
CA LEU A 83 2.52 -13.68 -4.64
C LEU A 83 1.26 -13.99 -5.45
N ARG A 84 0.06 -13.79 -4.87
CA ARG A 84 -1.22 -13.96 -5.58
C ARG A 84 -1.41 -12.95 -6.70
N LEU A 85 -0.76 -11.80 -6.65
CA LEU A 85 -0.82 -10.79 -7.71
C LEU A 85 0.24 -11.03 -8.82
N GLY A 86 1.02 -12.12 -8.72
CA GLY A 86 2.07 -12.49 -9.67
C GLY A 86 3.42 -11.81 -9.40
N GLY A 87 3.51 -11.06 -8.29
CA GLY A 87 4.71 -10.39 -7.86
C GLY A 87 5.69 -11.31 -7.11
N ARG A 88 6.84 -10.75 -6.77
CA ARG A 88 7.89 -11.43 -5.98
C ARG A 88 8.09 -10.73 -4.65
N VAL A 89 8.62 -11.47 -3.68
CA VAL A 89 8.89 -10.98 -2.33
C VAL A 89 10.37 -11.17 -2.03
N ILE A 90 11.00 -10.12 -1.49
CA ILE A 90 12.27 -10.22 -0.77
C ILE A 90 12.00 -9.87 0.69
N SER A 91 12.33 -10.78 1.60
CA SER A 91 11.94 -10.71 3.01
C SER A 91 13.18 -10.74 3.88
N THR A 92 13.22 -9.90 4.91
CA THR A 92 14.23 -10.00 5.97
C THR A 92 13.51 -10.20 7.30
N GLU A 93 13.58 -11.41 7.85
CA GLU A 93 13.30 -11.60 9.27
C GLU A 93 14.45 -10.99 10.08
N ASN A 94 14.12 -10.23 11.12
CA ASN A 94 15.10 -9.49 11.92
C ASN A 94 15.91 -8.47 11.13
N ALA A 95 15.22 -7.51 10.52
CA ALA A 95 15.85 -6.36 9.89
C ALA A 95 16.90 -5.70 10.81
N ARG A 96 16.74 -5.71 12.14
CA ARG A 96 17.75 -5.23 13.10
C ARG A 96 19.12 -5.90 12.96
N GLU A 97 19.14 -7.19 12.65
CA GLU A 97 20.36 -7.99 12.53
C GLU A 97 21.03 -7.77 11.16
N PHE A 98 20.23 -7.58 10.11
CA PHE A 98 20.72 -7.31 8.75
C PHE A 98 21.04 -5.83 8.49
N SER A 99 20.25 -4.93 9.05
CA SER A 99 20.43 -3.48 9.03
C SER A 99 21.45 -3.08 10.09
N SER A 100 22.62 -3.73 10.11
CA SER A 100 23.83 -3.05 10.55
C SER A 100 23.69 -2.29 11.88
N VAL A 101 22.92 -2.79 12.86
CA VAL A 101 22.92 -2.20 14.21
C VAL A 101 24.32 -2.39 14.82
N SER A 102 25.09 -3.34 14.28
CA SER A 102 26.53 -3.53 14.51
C SER A 102 27.46 -2.59 13.71
N LYS A 103 26.95 -1.86 12.70
CA LYS A 103 27.73 -0.99 11.77
C LYS A 103 27.24 0.47 11.70
N GLY A 104 26.15 0.84 12.36
CA GLY A 104 25.65 2.22 12.45
C GLY A 104 24.82 2.71 11.26
N GLU A 105 24.25 1.83 10.45
CA GLU A 105 23.37 2.25 9.34
C GLU A 105 21.96 2.64 9.85
N THR A 106 21.39 3.68 9.26
CA THR A 106 20.06 4.19 9.64
C THR A 106 18.93 3.46 8.91
N LEU A 107 17.70 3.59 9.40
CA LEU A 107 16.50 3.10 8.70
C LEU A 107 16.42 3.73 7.30
N GLU A 108 16.70 5.02 7.22
CA GLU A 108 16.67 5.82 6.01
C GLU A 108 17.68 5.32 4.97
N ASP A 109 18.88 4.93 5.40
CA ASP A 109 19.88 4.30 4.51
C ASP A 109 19.38 2.97 3.98
N THR A 110 18.76 2.16 4.84
CA THR A 110 18.14 0.89 4.45
C THR A 110 17.06 1.11 3.39
N ILE A 111 16.18 2.11 3.57
CA ILE A 111 15.13 2.44 2.59
C ILE A 111 15.73 2.92 1.27
N ARG A 112 16.77 3.77 1.29
CA ARG A 112 17.46 4.21 0.06
C ARG A 112 18.07 3.06 -0.72
N ILE A 113 18.63 2.06 -0.02
CA ILE A 113 19.13 0.84 -0.64
C ILE A 113 17.96 0.07 -1.27
N LEU A 114 16.88 -0.17 -0.51
CA LEU A 114 15.71 -0.92 -0.98
C LEU A 114 14.99 -0.26 -2.17
N ASN A 115 15.02 1.07 -2.29
CA ASN A 115 14.50 1.78 -3.46
C ASN A 115 15.12 1.25 -4.77
N GLY A 116 16.36 0.76 -4.76
CA GLY A 116 17.02 0.18 -5.93
C GLY A 116 16.67 -1.28 -6.23
N TYR A 117 16.06 -1.99 -5.29
CA TYR A 117 15.78 -3.44 -5.39
C TYR A 117 14.30 -3.80 -5.45
N ALA A 118 13.43 -2.95 -4.88
CA ALA A 118 12.00 -3.21 -4.75
C ALA A 118 11.17 -2.06 -5.31
N ASP A 119 9.96 -2.41 -5.76
CA ASP A 119 8.95 -1.48 -6.24
C ASP A 119 8.01 -1.02 -5.12
N VAL A 120 7.92 -1.81 -4.03
CA VAL A 120 7.13 -1.48 -2.85
C VAL A 120 7.79 -2.02 -1.59
N ILE A 121 7.69 -1.26 -0.50
CA ILE A 121 8.27 -1.61 0.80
C ILE A 121 7.14 -1.70 1.84
N VAL A 122 7.07 -2.82 2.55
CA VAL A 122 6.23 -2.99 3.74
C VAL A 122 7.13 -2.92 4.96
N LEU A 123 6.98 -1.87 5.76
CA LEU A 123 7.78 -1.63 6.95
C LEU A 123 6.97 -1.90 8.22
N ARG A 124 7.59 -2.61 9.17
CA ARG A 124 7.14 -2.68 10.55
C ARG A 124 8.28 -2.34 11.50
N HIS A 125 8.07 -1.31 12.32
CA HIS A 125 9.08 -0.80 13.26
C HIS A 125 8.41 -0.39 14.58
N SER A 126 9.08 -0.63 15.71
CA SER A 126 8.54 -0.34 17.05
C SER A 126 8.62 1.13 17.45
N GLU A 127 9.55 1.87 16.83
CA GLU A 127 9.76 3.29 17.13
C GLU A 127 8.75 4.18 16.39
N VAL A 128 8.08 5.05 17.14
CA VAL A 128 7.13 6.04 16.61
C VAL A 128 7.82 6.96 15.60
N GLY A 129 7.14 7.29 14.51
CA GLY A 129 7.68 8.16 13.46
C GLY A 129 8.57 7.47 12.43
N SER A 130 8.94 6.19 12.63
CA SER A 130 9.78 5.43 11.69
C SER A 130 9.16 5.33 10.28
N ALA A 131 7.84 5.11 10.21
CA ALA A 131 7.13 5.06 8.93
C ALA A 131 7.20 6.40 8.17
N ALA A 132 7.07 7.52 8.88
CA ALA A 132 7.19 8.85 8.29
C ALA A 132 8.62 9.14 7.80
N ARG A 133 9.65 8.78 8.58
CA ARG A 133 11.05 8.93 8.17
C ARG A 133 11.40 8.07 6.96
N ALA A 134 10.92 6.82 6.94
CA ALA A 134 11.07 5.93 5.79
C ALA A 134 10.39 6.51 4.54
N ALA A 135 9.14 6.97 4.66
CA ALA A 135 8.40 7.59 3.56
C ALA A 135 9.11 8.84 3.01
N ALA A 136 9.76 9.66 3.86
CA ALA A 136 10.47 10.86 3.44
C ALA A 136 11.69 10.58 2.54
N VAL A 137 12.20 9.34 2.50
CA VAL A 137 13.34 8.93 1.66
C VAL A 137 13.00 7.80 0.68
N SER A 138 11.75 7.34 0.67
CA SER A 138 11.24 6.40 -0.34
C SER A 138 10.93 7.15 -1.63
N ARG A 139 11.26 6.54 -2.77
CA ARG A 139 10.89 7.06 -4.09
C ARG A 139 9.47 6.66 -4.48
#